data_AF-A0A947B5Z6-F1
#
_entry.id   AF-A0A947B5Z6-F1
#
_cell.length_a   1.000
_cell.length_b   1.000
_cell.length_c   1.000
_cell.angle_alpha   90.00
_cell.angle_beta   90.00
_cell.angle_gamma   90.00
#
_symmetry.space_group_name_H-M   'P 1'
#
loop_
_entity.id
_entity.type
_entity.pdbx_description
1 polymer ?
#
loop_
_entity_poly.entity_id
_entity_poly.type
_entity_poly.pdbx_seq_one_letter_code
_entity_poly.pdbx_strand_id
1 'polypeptide(L)'
;HFPALYRAGFRESLLNPRWLTHGVYQLLYSATLKEAKGVLSWNDVRAILKDRGIEDEQGNRLPYPEDKLDFLIRAMAEFKLCYPSPDASPNAAPNVTNPKWIVPDLLPSDQPEELGFKRTGALRFDFKFESFLPRHVLGMFIVEHYRDIRNNQVWQHGVRLASRRWPGAEALVRADYQSRVLKLAVAGDHVDSYFAILYDSLLGILERMPKLKHTQHLHLDESARIGERRAFPDDEAPTANFATLLAHKVAGQGEFICEFGKYDLQKLLHLLQAKIDEDHPEPKTEGKALEYWRKKLGDVANLITLFTFFSALPR
;
A
#
# COMPACT_ATOMS: atom_id res chain seq x y z
N HIS A 1 -0.89 -6.42 16.95
CA HIS A 1 -1.79 -5.33 17.41
C HIS A 1 -3.16 -5.60 16.82
N PHE A 2 -4.13 -6.07 17.61
CA PHE A 2 -5.52 -6.13 17.14
C PHE A 2 -5.99 -4.67 16.92
N PRO A 3 -6.62 -4.34 15.79
CA PRO A 3 -7.30 -3.05 15.62
C PRO A 3 -8.25 -2.82 16.80
N ALA A 4 -8.51 -1.55 17.14
CA ALA A 4 -9.46 -1.20 18.19
C ALA A 4 -10.89 -1.44 17.69
N LEU A 5 -11.26 -2.72 17.53
CA LEU A 5 -12.51 -3.21 16.97
C LEU A 5 -13.71 -2.50 17.61
N TYR A 6 -13.66 -2.21 18.92
CA TYR A 6 -14.66 -1.44 19.66
C TYR A 6 -15.19 -0.15 18.98
N ARG A 7 -14.37 0.54 18.16
CA ARG A 7 -14.78 1.80 17.48
C ARG A 7 -15.67 1.62 16.25
N ALA A 8 -15.74 0.42 15.67
CA ALA A 8 -16.53 0.15 14.47
C ALA A 8 -17.92 -0.48 14.77
N GLY A 9 -18.50 -0.15 15.94
CA GLY A 9 -19.84 -0.60 16.34
C GLY A 9 -19.88 -1.92 17.13
N PHE A 10 -18.72 -2.38 17.61
CA PHE A 10 -18.54 -3.64 18.30
C PHE A 10 -18.88 -3.50 19.80
N ARG A 11 -20.14 -3.68 20.22
CA ARG A 11 -20.55 -3.65 21.65
C ARG A 11 -20.56 -5.03 22.34
N GLU A 12 -19.72 -5.15 23.37
CA GLU A 12 -19.86 -5.79 24.71
C GLU A 12 -20.39 -7.23 24.93
N SER A 13 -20.52 -8.08 23.92
CA SER A 13 -20.63 -9.55 24.12
C SER A 13 -19.77 -10.32 23.11
N LEU A 14 -18.73 -9.62 22.67
CA LEU A 14 -18.02 -9.76 21.41
C LEU A 14 -17.25 -11.10 21.33
N LEU A 15 -17.74 -11.98 20.45
CA LEU A 15 -17.14 -13.20 19.91
C LEU A 15 -15.68 -13.45 20.31
N ASN A 16 -15.47 -14.55 21.04
CA ASN A 16 -14.19 -15.15 21.39
C ASN A 16 -13.13 -14.90 20.27
N PRO A 17 -11.96 -14.28 20.57
CA PRO A 17 -10.92 -14.01 19.57
C PRO A 17 -10.51 -15.25 18.75
N ARG A 18 -10.60 -16.45 19.35
CA ARG A 18 -10.42 -17.72 18.64
C ARG A 18 -11.51 -17.93 17.60
N TRP A 19 -12.78 -17.72 17.92
CA TRP A 19 -13.89 -17.86 16.96
C TRP A 19 -13.68 -16.98 15.74
N LEU A 20 -13.31 -15.71 15.97
CA LEU A 20 -13.05 -14.74 14.91
C LEU A 20 -11.87 -15.17 14.03
N THR A 21 -10.74 -15.48 14.67
CA THR A 21 -9.52 -15.89 13.97
C THR A 21 -9.79 -17.16 13.16
N HIS A 22 -10.31 -18.21 13.79
CA HIS A 22 -10.60 -19.46 13.10
C HIS A 22 -11.64 -19.28 11.98
N GLY A 23 -12.64 -18.40 12.14
CA GLY A 23 -13.64 -18.12 11.10
C GLY A 23 -13.02 -17.47 9.87
N VAL A 24 -12.18 -16.45 10.09
CA VAL A 24 -11.42 -15.81 9.00
C VAL A 24 -10.46 -16.79 8.34
N TYR A 25 -9.75 -17.62 9.11
CA TYR A 25 -8.88 -18.66 8.57
C TYR A 25 -9.65 -19.67 7.72
N GLN A 26 -10.82 -20.13 8.16
CA GLN A 26 -11.65 -21.04 7.37
C GLN A 26 -12.05 -20.43 6.02
N LEU A 27 -12.38 -19.14 5.99
CA LEU A 27 -12.67 -18.43 4.74
C LEU A 27 -11.45 -18.33 3.82
N LEU A 28 -10.34 -17.78 4.34
CA LEU A 28 -9.11 -17.51 3.56
C LEU A 28 -8.47 -18.77 2.99
N TYR A 29 -8.55 -19.89 3.70
CA TYR A 29 -7.89 -21.14 3.30
C TYR A 29 -8.83 -22.13 2.60
N SER A 30 -10.11 -21.79 2.42
CA SER A 30 -11.09 -22.62 1.73
C SER A 30 -10.70 -22.91 0.28
N ALA A 31 -11.04 -24.10 -0.21
CA ALA A 31 -10.90 -24.44 -1.63
C ALA A 31 -11.76 -23.53 -2.52
N THR A 32 -13.01 -23.28 -2.09
CA THR A 32 -13.98 -22.42 -2.77
C THR A 32 -13.40 -21.03 -3.09
N LEU A 33 -12.78 -20.36 -2.12
CA LEU A 33 -12.22 -19.02 -2.35
C LEU A 33 -10.99 -19.04 -3.27
N LYS A 34 -10.15 -20.09 -3.16
CA LYS A 34 -8.97 -20.26 -4.03
C LYS A 34 -9.39 -20.52 -5.48
N GLU A 35 -10.38 -21.38 -5.69
CA GLU A 35 -10.95 -21.69 -7.01
C GLU A 35 -11.65 -20.46 -7.62
N ALA A 36 -12.32 -19.67 -6.78
CA ALA A 36 -12.91 -18.38 -7.15
C ALA A 36 -11.87 -17.25 -7.34
N LYS A 37 -10.57 -17.56 -7.29
CA LYS A 37 -9.46 -16.61 -7.52
C LYS A 37 -9.57 -15.35 -6.66
N GLY A 38 -9.91 -15.52 -5.38
CA GLY A 38 -10.00 -14.43 -4.42
C GLY A 38 -11.31 -13.63 -4.46
N VAL A 39 -12.29 -14.00 -5.29
CA VAL A 39 -13.63 -13.42 -5.28
C VAL A 39 -14.51 -14.18 -4.29
N LEU A 40 -14.81 -13.57 -3.15
CA LEU A 40 -15.63 -14.15 -2.08
C LEU A 40 -17.05 -13.60 -2.16
N SER A 41 -18.05 -14.44 -2.48
CA SER A 41 -19.47 -14.03 -2.39
C SER A 41 -20.09 -14.37 -1.04
N TRP A 42 -21.19 -13.70 -0.69
CA TRP A 42 -21.93 -14.02 0.54
C TRP A 42 -22.41 -15.47 0.58
N ASN A 43 -22.83 -16.03 -0.55
CA ASN A 43 -23.16 -17.45 -0.65
C ASN A 43 -21.96 -18.36 -0.34
N ASP A 44 -20.76 -17.99 -0.76
CA ASP A 44 -19.54 -18.74 -0.44
C ASP A 44 -19.25 -18.69 1.05
N VAL A 45 -19.39 -17.52 1.69
CA VAL A 45 -19.22 -17.37 3.15
C VAL A 45 -20.16 -18.31 3.90
N ARG A 46 -21.44 -18.32 3.52
CA ARG A 46 -22.44 -19.24 4.11
C ARG A 46 -22.08 -20.69 3.89
N ALA A 47 -21.70 -21.06 2.66
CA ALA A 47 -21.37 -22.44 2.32
C ALA A 47 -20.11 -22.95 3.04
N ILE A 48 -19.04 -22.14 3.09
CA ILE A 48 -17.76 -22.50 3.72
C ILE A 48 -17.94 -22.74 5.22
N LEU A 49 -18.70 -21.88 5.89
CA LEU A 49 -18.89 -21.91 7.34
C LEU A 49 -20.10 -22.72 7.79
N LYS A 50 -20.91 -23.23 6.85
CA LYS A 50 -22.05 -24.08 7.14
C LYS A 50 -21.61 -25.29 7.97
N ASP A 51 -22.30 -25.52 9.09
CA ASP A 51 -22.06 -26.61 10.04
C ASP A 51 -20.64 -26.62 10.66
N ARG A 52 -19.84 -25.58 10.43
CA ARG A 52 -18.54 -25.39 11.07
C ARG A 52 -18.70 -24.76 12.45
N GLY A 53 -17.69 -24.94 13.27
CA GLY A 53 -17.56 -24.32 14.58
C GLY A 53 -16.19 -24.59 15.16
N ILE A 54 -15.92 -24.01 16.32
CA ILE A 54 -14.74 -24.33 17.13
C ILE A 54 -15.16 -24.76 18.52
N GLU A 55 -14.28 -25.44 19.23
CA GLU A 55 -14.45 -25.69 20.67
C GLU A 55 -13.67 -24.64 21.46
N ASP A 56 -14.29 -24.12 22.53
CA ASP A 56 -13.62 -23.26 23.49
C ASP A 56 -12.80 -24.09 24.51
N GLU A 57 -12.17 -23.40 25.46
CA GLU A 57 -11.32 -24.03 26.48
C GLU A 57 -12.10 -24.92 27.46
N GLN A 58 -13.43 -24.79 27.48
CA GLN A 58 -14.35 -25.53 28.34
C GLN A 58 -15.03 -26.68 27.58
N GLY A 59 -14.69 -26.88 26.29
CA GLY A 59 -15.27 -27.92 25.43
C GLY A 59 -16.63 -27.54 24.85
N ASN A 60 -17.07 -26.28 24.96
CA ASN A 60 -18.33 -25.85 24.35
C ASN A 60 -18.13 -25.62 22.85
N ARG A 61 -19.02 -26.17 22.04
CA ARG A 61 -19.03 -25.92 20.59
C ARG A 61 -19.62 -24.54 20.30
N LEU A 62 -18.81 -23.70 19.64
CA LEU A 62 -19.17 -22.37 19.15
C LEU A 62 -19.38 -22.44 17.62
N PRO A 63 -20.63 -22.55 17.13
CA PRO A 63 -20.91 -22.59 15.70
C PRO A 63 -20.73 -21.22 15.03
N TYR A 64 -20.79 -21.18 13.69
CA TYR A 64 -20.86 -19.95 12.90
C TYR A 64 -22.30 -19.68 12.43
N PRO A 65 -23.17 -19.04 13.25
CA PRO A 65 -24.55 -18.78 12.86
C PRO A 65 -24.62 -17.68 11.78
N GLU A 66 -25.61 -17.80 10.89
CA GLU A 66 -25.74 -16.96 9.68
C GLU A 66 -25.83 -15.46 10.00
N ASP A 67 -26.53 -15.10 11.07
CA ASP A 67 -26.70 -13.71 11.55
C ASP A 67 -25.42 -13.08 12.12
N LYS A 68 -24.34 -13.86 12.26
CA LYS A 68 -23.02 -13.39 12.73
C LYS A 68 -21.94 -13.46 11.65
N LEU A 69 -22.25 -13.95 10.45
CA LEU A 69 -21.22 -14.09 9.40
C LEU A 69 -20.76 -12.73 8.85
N ASP A 70 -21.63 -11.70 8.90
CA ASP A 70 -21.28 -10.36 8.45
C ASP A 70 -20.13 -9.77 9.29
N PHE A 71 -20.07 -10.15 10.57
CA PHE A 71 -18.99 -9.80 11.48
C PHE A 71 -17.62 -10.27 10.98
N LEU A 72 -17.53 -11.49 10.47
CA LEU A 72 -16.27 -12.04 9.95
C LEU A 72 -15.78 -11.22 8.75
N ILE A 73 -16.70 -10.81 7.88
CA ILE A 73 -16.38 -9.99 6.71
C ILE A 73 -15.96 -8.57 7.12
N ARG A 74 -16.65 -7.96 8.08
CA ARG A 74 -16.24 -6.65 8.64
C ARG A 74 -14.85 -6.74 9.26
N ALA A 75 -14.55 -7.83 9.97
CA ALA A 75 -13.23 -8.06 10.53
C ALA A 75 -12.18 -8.21 9.42
N MET A 76 -12.44 -9.01 8.37
CA MET A 76 -11.54 -9.10 7.22
C MET A 76 -11.25 -7.75 6.58
N ALA A 77 -12.26 -6.88 6.44
CA ALA A 77 -12.07 -5.51 5.95
C ALA A 77 -11.23 -4.64 6.89
N GLU A 78 -11.50 -4.68 8.21
CA GLU A 78 -10.73 -3.93 9.22
C GLU A 78 -9.26 -4.39 9.30
N PHE A 79 -9.02 -5.69 9.14
CA PHE A 79 -7.68 -6.27 9.02
C PHE A 79 -7.03 -6.05 7.65
N LYS A 80 -7.69 -5.34 6.73
CA LYS A 80 -7.23 -5.05 5.37
C LYS A 80 -6.92 -6.31 4.55
N LEU A 81 -7.75 -7.35 4.73
CA LEU A 81 -7.64 -8.63 4.02
C LEU A 81 -8.54 -8.69 2.79
N CYS A 82 -9.60 -7.89 2.76
CA CYS A 82 -10.51 -7.81 1.62
C CYS A 82 -11.11 -6.41 1.44
N TYR A 83 -11.60 -6.14 0.24
CA TYR A 83 -12.39 -4.94 -0.08
C TYR A 83 -13.66 -5.31 -0.86
N PRO A 84 -14.74 -4.50 -0.82
CA PRO A 84 -15.95 -4.80 -1.59
C PRO A 84 -15.67 -4.78 -3.10
N SER A 85 -16.18 -5.77 -3.83
CA SER A 85 -16.04 -5.80 -5.29
C SER A 85 -16.74 -4.59 -5.92
N PRO A 86 -16.18 -3.97 -6.98
CA PRO A 86 -16.83 -2.86 -7.70
C PRO A 86 -18.23 -3.20 -8.23
N ASP A 87 -18.46 -4.48 -8.57
CA ASP A 87 -19.76 -5.00 -9.00
C ASP A 87 -20.81 -5.00 -7.87
N ALA A 88 -20.38 -4.84 -6.62
CA ALA A 88 -21.23 -4.53 -5.48
C ALA A 88 -21.51 -3.01 -5.43
N SER A 89 -22.07 -2.46 -6.52
CA SER A 89 -22.41 -1.04 -6.58
C SER A 89 -23.61 -0.73 -5.68
N PRO A 90 -23.61 0.40 -4.94
CA PRO A 90 -24.82 0.92 -4.27
C PRO A 90 -25.94 1.31 -5.25
N ASN A 91 -25.64 1.37 -6.55
CA ASN A 91 -26.58 1.62 -7.64
C ASN A 91 -26.75 0.41 -8.57
N ALA A 92 -26.25 -0.79 -8.19
CA ALA A 92 -26.64 -2.00 -8.89
C ALA A 92 -28.16 -2.15 -8.74
N ALA A 93 -28.83 -2.65 -9.79
CA ALA A 93 -30.27 -2.93 -9.74
C ALA A 93 -30.63 -3.58 -8.39
N PRO A 94 -31.77 -3.25 -7.75
CA PRO A 94 -32.14 -3.61 -6.37
C PRO A 94 -32.15 -5.13 -6.04
N ASN A 95 -31.73 -5.97 -7.00
CA ASN A 95 -31.72 -7.42 -6.97
C ASN A 95 -30.31 -8.05 -6.97
N VAL A 96 -29.21 -7.34 -6.68
CA VAL A 96 -27.93 -8.02 -6.37
C VAL A 96 -28.04 -8.64 -4.97
N THR A 97 -28.62 -9.84 -4.93
CA THR A 97 -28.91 -10.63 -3.72
C THR A 97 -27.69 -11.31 -3.11
N ASN A 98 -26.50 -11.14 -3.70
CA ASN A 98 -25.27 -11.82 -3.27
C ASN A 98 -24.05 -10.88 -3.37
N PRO A 99 -23.77 -10.07 -2.33
CA PRO A 99 -22.61 -9.18 -2.32
C PRO A 99 -21.29 -9.96 -2.41
N LYS A 100 -20.27 -9.30 -2.97
CA LYS A 100 -18.95 -9.89 -3.22
C LYS A 100 -17.83 -9.02 -2.67
N TRP A 101 -16.76 -9.68 -2.25
CA TRP A 101 -15.52 -9.08 -1.76
C TRP A 101 -14.33 -9.67 -2.50
N ILE A 102 -13.27 -8.89 -2.63
CA ILE A 102 -12.02 -9.30 -3.26
C ILE A 102 -10.96 -9.46 -2.17
N VAL A 103 -10.29 -10.60 -2.15
CA VAL A 103 -9.10 -10.89 -1.34
C VAL A 103 -7.87 -10.77 -2.26
N PRO A 104 -7.12 -9.65 -2.21
CA PRO A 104 -6.05 -9.35 -3.16
C PRO A 104 -4.98 -10.46 -3.25
N ASP A 105 -4.63 -11.04 -2.11
CA ASP A 105 -3.57 -12.05 -1.99
C ASP A 105 -3.90 -13.36 -2.72
N LEU A 106 -5.17 -13.57 -3.11
CA LEU A 106 -5.66 -14.76 -3.82
C LEU A 106 -6.06 -14.49 -5.27
N LEU A 107 -5.86 -13.25 -5.76
CA LEU A 107 -6.04 -12.91 -7.16
C LEU A 107 -5.04 -13.69 -8.04
N PRO A 108 -5.28 -13.78 -9.36
CA PRO A 108 -4.30 -14.30 -10.31
C PRO A 108 -2.94 -13.61 -10.15
N SER A 109 -1.86 -14.38 -10.30
CA SER A 109 -0.50 -13.85 -10.27
C SER A 109 -0.13 -13.05 -11.52
N ASP A 110 -0.73 -13.43 -12.65
CA ASP A 110 -0.38 -12.89 -13.95
C ASP A 110 -0.87 -11.45 -14.06
N GLN A 111 0.03 -10.61 -14.54
CA GLN A 111 -0.29 -9.24 -14.84
C GLN A 111 -1.24 -9.17 -16.04
N PRO A 112 -2.21 -8.24 -16.04
CA PRO A 112 -3.01 -7.95 -17.23
C PRO A 112 -2.12 -7.63 -18.46
N GLU A 113 -2.47 -8.18 -19.62
CA GLU A 113 -1.72 -8.00 -20.88
C GLU A 113 -1.57 -6.51 -21.24
N GLU A 114 -2.66 -5.75 -21.13
CA GLU A 114 -2.68 -4.33 -21.38
C GLU A 114 -2.82 -3.54 -20.08
N LEU A 115 -1.72 -2.94 -19.59
CA LEU A 115 -1.79 -2.03 -18.44
C LEU A 115 -2.13 -0.59 -18.83
N GLY A 116 -1.75 -0.13 -20.02
CA GLY A 116 -1.98 1.24 -20.47
C GLY A 116 -1.33 2.35 -19.61
N PHE A 117 -0.44 1.99 -18.67
CA PHE A 117 0.25 2.95 -17.80
C PHE A 117 1.43 3.59 -18.52
N LYS A 118 1.41 4.92 -18.66
CA LYS A 118 2.49 5.68 -19.30
C LYS A 118 3.64 5.91 -18.31
N ARG A 119 4.74 5.17 -18.48
CA ARG A 119 5.93 5.30 -17.61
C ARG A 119 6.79 6.52 -17.91
N THR A 120 6.73 7.08 -19.12
CA THR A 120 7.58 8.21 -19.51
C THR A 120 7.30 9.43 -18.63
N GLY A 121 8.35 9.98 -18.00
CA GLY A 121 8.22 11.10 -17.07
C GLY A 121 7.60 10.75 -15.71
N ALA A 122 7.38 9.46 -15.42
CA ALA A 122 6.84 9.03 -14.14
C ALA A 122 7.90 9.15 -13.04
N LEU A 123 7.50 9.65 -11.87
CA LEU A 123 8.27 9.48 -10.64
C LEU A 123 8.26 8.01 -10.28
N ARG A 124 9.44 7.38 -10.21
CA ARG A 124 9.60 5.97 -9.85
C ARG A 124 10.42 5.83 -8.58
N PHE A 125 9.91 5.03 -7.65
CA PHE A 125 10.43 4.89 -6.31
C PHE A 125 10.37 3.43 -5.87
N ASP A 126 11.49 2.90 -5.39
CA ASP A 126 11.62 1.50 -5.00
C ASP A 126 11.88 1.38 -3.50
N PHE A 127 11.12 0.52 -2.83
CA PHE A 127 11.43 0.03 -1.49
C PHE A 127 12.12 -1.32 -1.65
N LYS A 128 13.43 -1.37 -1.36
CA LYS A 128 14.26 -2.57 -1.49
C LYS A 128 14.43 -3.22 -0.12
N PHE A 129 13.99 -4.46 0.03
CA PHE A 129 13.99 -5.16 1.31
C PHE A 129 15.23 -6.04 1.46
N GLU A 130 15.89 -5.99 2.63
CA GLU A 130 17.15 -6.72 2.86
C GLU A 130 16.94 -8.24 2.94
N SER A 131 15.88 -8.67 3.63
CA SER A 131 15.63 -10.08 3.92
C SER A 131 14.53 -10.69 3.03
N PHE A 132 13.32 -10.12 3.07
CA PHE A 132 12.18 -10.55 2.25
C PHE A 132 11.15 -9.42 2.10
N LEU A 133 10.31 -9.48 1.07
CA LEU A 133 9.12 -8.63 0.93
C LEU A 133 7.89 -9.42 1.40
N PRO A 134 7.25 -9.05 2.54
CA PRO A 134 6.06 -9.77 3.02
C PRO A 134 4.89 -9.64 2.04
N ARG A 135 4.21 -10.77 1.74
CA ARG A 135 3.10 -10.81 0.77
C ARG A 135 1.98 -9.81 1.08
N HIS A 136 1.63 -9.69 2.36
CA HIS A 136 0.56 -8.82 2.83
C HIS A 136 0.83 -7.31 2.67
N VAL A 137 2.07 -6.86 2.42
CA VAL A 137 2.37 -5.43 2.24
C VAL A 137 1.57 -4.87 1.06
N LEU A 138 1.66 -5.54 -0.10
CA LEU A 138 0.93 -5.11 -1.29
C LEU A 138 -0.58 -5.32 -1.12
N GLY A 139 -1.01 -6.44 -0.54
CA GLY A 139 -2.43 -6.73 -0.29
C GLY A 139 -3.11 -5.66 0.56
N MET A 140 -2.49 -5.26 1.69
CA MET A 140 -3.02 -4.19 2.53
C MET A 140 -3.04 -2.84 1.81
N PHE A 141 -2.01 -2.53 1.02
CA PHE A 141 -1.99 -1.30 0.21
C PHE A 141 -3.13 -1.29 -0.82
N ILE A 142 -3.37 -2.40 -1.50
CA ILE A 142 -4.51 -2.55 -2.43
C ILE A 142 -5.83 -2.32 -1.70
N VAL A 143 -6.01 -2.89 -0.51
CA VAL A 143 -7.24 -2.71 0.27
C VAL A 143 -7.40 -1.26 0.78
N GLU A 144 -6.31 -0.55 1.10
CA GLU A 144 -6.38 0.87 1.47
C GLU A 144 -6.80 1.76 0.30
N HIS A 145 -6.34 1.44 -0.92
CA HIS A 145 -6.55 2.26 -2.12
C HIS A 145 -7.56 1.68 -3.11
N TYR A 146 -8.39 0.72 -2.69
CA TYR A 146 -9.23 -0.05 -3.62
C TYR A 146 -10.16 0.81 -4.48
N ARG A 147 -10.58 1.96 -3.96
CA ARG A 147 -11.48 2.88 -4.67
C ARG A 147 -10.81 3.62 -5.81
N ASP A 148 -9.48 3.66 -5.83
CA ASP A 148 -8.68 4.26 -6.88
C ASP A 148 -8.27 3.21 -7.94
N ILE A 149 -8.61 1.92 -7.77
CA ILE A 149 -8.30 0.87 -8.75
C ILE A 149 -8.91 1.22 -10.09
N ARG A 150 -8.05 1.31 -11.11
CA ARG A 150 -8.44 1.67 -12.47
C ARG A 150 -8.87 0.42 -13.23
N ASN A 151 -10.08 0.40 -13.77
CA ASN A 151 -10.57 -0.63 -14.69
C ASN A 151 -10.36 -2.09 -14.19
N ASN A 152 -10.52 -2.33 -12.89
CA ASN A 152 -10.26 -3.64 -12.26
C ASN A 152 -8.84 -4.20 -12.51
N GLN A 153 -7.86 -3.33 -12.80
CA GLN A 153 -6.47 -3.72 -13.04
C GLN A 153 -5.73 -3.92 -11.72
N VAL A 154 -5.99 -5.06 -11.11
CA VAL A 154 -5.44 -5.52 -9.85
C VAL A 154 -5.17 -7.02 -9.93
N TRP A 155 -4.00 -7.43 -9.47
CA TRP A 155 -3.54 -8.82 -9.49
C TRP A 155 -2.65 -9.06 -8.27
N GLN A 156 -2.25 -10.30 -8.03
CA GLN A 156 -1.52 -10.67 -6.81
C GLN A 156 -0.21 -9.89 -6.63
N HIS A 157 0.41 -9.46 -7.74
CA HIS A 157 1.73 -8.82 -7.76
C HIS A 157 1.67 -7.33 -8.13
N GLY A 158 0.49 -6.74 -8.29
CA GLY A 158 0.40 -5.31 -8.53
C GLY A 158 -1.00 -4.76 -8.70
N VAL A 159 -1.06 -3.43 -8.82
CA VAL A 159 -2.28 -2.67 -8.98
C VAL A 159 -2.01 -1.41 -9.79
N ARG A 160 -2.93 -1.07 -10.69
CA ARG A 160 -2.98 0.24 -11.33
C ARG A 160 -4.06 1.08 -10.67
N LEU A 161 -3.69 2.29 -10.29
CA LEU A 161 -4.55 3.26 -9.64
C LEU A 161 -4.72 4.50 -10.51
N ALA A 162 -5.89 5.12 -10.44
CA ALA A 162 -6.15 6.45 -10.95
C ALA A 162 -6.74 7.29 -9.83
N SER A 163 -6.11 8.43 -9.54
CA SER A 163 -6.56 9.29 -8.45
C SER A 163 -7.96 9.79 -8.72
N ARG A 164 -8.85 9.60 -7.75
CA ARG A 164 -10.19 10.22 -7.79
C ARG A 164 -10.15 11.70 -7.42
N ARG A 165 -9.09 12.16 -6.76
CA ARG A 165 -8.92 13.57 -6.34
C ARG A 165 -8.24 14.40 -7.42
N TRP A 166 -7.27 13.84 -8.11
CA TRP A 166 -6.52 14.51 -9.17
C TRP A 166 -6.71 13.77 -10.50
N PRO A 167 -7.70 14.19 -11.32
CA PRO A 167 -7.90 13.62 -12.64
C PRO A 167 -6.60 13.69 -13.46
N GLY A 168 -6.24 12.58 -14.11
CA GLY A 168 -5.01 12.46 -14.89
C GLY A 168 -3.81 11.92 -14.10
N ALA A 169 -3.84 11.93 -12.76
CA ALA A 169 -2.81 11.29 -11.95
C ALA A 169 -3.05 9.77 -11.88
N GLU A 170 -2.08 8.99 -12.33
CA GLU A 170 -2.11 7.53 -12.29
C GLU A 170 -0.92 6.98 -11.53
N ALA A 171 -1.11 5.81 -10.93
CA ALA A 171 -0.02 5.08 -10.28
C ALA A 171 -0.03 3.61 -10.67
N LEU A 172 1.16 3.02 -10.65
CA LEU A 172 1.39 1.61 -10.82
C LEU A 172 2.26 1.12 -9.66
N VAL A 173 1.71 0.22 -8.86
CA VAL A 173 2.43 -0.40 -7.74
C VAL A 173 2.62 -1.87 -8.05
N ARG A 174 3.86 -2.35 -7.94
CA ARG A 174 4.24 -3.73 -8.22
C ARG A 174 5.12 -4.30 -7.12
N ALA A 175 4.87 -5.54 -6.74
CA ALA A 175 5.74 -6.30 -5.87
C ALA A 175 6.53 -7.33 -6.69
N ASP A 176 7.85 -7.19 -6.68
CA ASP A 176 8.77 -8.21 -7.15
C ASP A 176 9.27 -9.01 -5.93
N TYR A 177 8.64 -10.14 -5.67
CA TYR A 177 8.98 -10.97 -4.50
C TYR A 177 10.33 -11.68 -4.64
N GLN A 178 10.79 -11.91 -5.88
CA GLN A 178 12.08 -12.55 -6.14
C GLN A 178 13.21 -11.56 -5.88
N SER A 179 13.11 -10.34 -6.40
CA SER A 179 14.09 -9.28 -6.15
C SER A 179 13.88 -8.59 -4.79
N ARG A 180 12.75 -8.86 -4.11
CA ARG A 180 12.32 -8.25 -2.85
C ARG A 180 12.20 -6.73 -2.97
N VAL A 181 11.56 -6.27 -4.03
CA VAL A 181 11.37 -4.84 -4.32
C VAL A 181 9.89 -4.53 -4.48
N LEU A 182 9.41 -3.54 -3.72
CA LEU A 182 8.12 -2.92 -3.96
C LEU A 182 8.35 -1.63 -4.76
N LYS A 183 7.81 -1.60 -5.98
CA LYS A 183 8.00 -0.53 -6.96
C LYS A 183 6.75 0.34 -6.98
N LEU A 184 6.90 1.64 -6.80
CA LEU A 184 5.86 2.65 -6.91
C LEU A 184 6.22 3.59 -8.07
N ALA A 185 5.37 3.65 -9.09
CA ALA A 185 5.48 4.61 -10.18
C ALA A 185 4.23 5.50 -10.19
N VAL A 186 4.42 6.82 -10.30
CA VAL A 186 3.33 7.81 -10.37
C VAL A 186 3.57 8.70 -11.59
N ALA A 187 2.55 8.86 -12.42
CA ALA A 187 2.61 9.57 -13.69
C ALA A 187 1.39 10.49 -13.87
N GLY A 188 1.50 11.44 -14.80
CA GLY A 188 0.44 12.39 -15.12
C GLY A 188 0.63 13.74 -14.43
N ASP A 189 -0.48 14.43 -14.20
CA ASP A 189 -0.48 15.70 -13.47
C ASP A 189 -0.51 15.44 -11.95
N HIS A 190 -0.09 16.41 -11.13
CA HIS A 190 -0.10 16.31 -9.66
C HIS A 190 0.65 15.08 -9.10
N VAL A 191 1.73 14.67 -9.79
CA VAL A 191 2.57 13.52 -9.40
C VAL A 191 3.08 13.66 -7.96
N ASP A 192 3.53 14.85 -7.58
CA ASP A 192 3.99 15.20 -6.24
C ASP A 192 2.93 14.91 -5.17
N SER A 193 1.70 15.37 -5.40
CA SER A 193 0.58 15.24 -4.48
C SER A 193 0.08 13.80 -4.38
N TYR A 194 -0.07 13.10 -5.51
CA TYR A 194 -0.54 11.72 -5.48
C TYR A 194 0.52 10.77 -4.93
N PHE A 195 1.79 10.96 -5.31
CA PHE A 195 2.91 10.22 -4.73
C PHE A 195 2.97 10.39 -3.22
N ALA A 196 2.81 11.61 -2.69
CA ALA A 196 2.88 11.85 -1.25
C ALA A 196 1.85 11.03 -0.46
N ILE A 197 0.63 10.86 -0.98
CA ILE A 197 -0.41 10.04 -0.34
C ILE A 197 -0.07 8.55 -0.41
N LEU A 198 0.34 8.06 -1.57
CA LEU A 198 0.66 6.64 -1.75
C LEU A 198 1.90 6.23 -0.96
N TYR A 199 2.92 7.09 -0.96
CA TYR A 199 4.15 6.93 -0.19
C TYR A 199 3.86 6.90 1.32
N ASP A 200 3.03 7.82 1.83
CA ASP A 200 2.65 7.84 3.25
C ASP A 200 1.91 6.57 3.67
N SER A 201 0.95 6.11 2.86
CA SER A 201 0.24 4.85 3.10
C SER A 201 1.20 3.65 3.15
N LEU A 202 2.17 3.57 2.23
CA LEU A 202 3.19 2.53 2.27
C LEU A 202 4.07 2.62 3.52
N LEU A 203 4.48 3.82 3.94
CA LEU A 203 5.21 3.99 5.20
C LEU A 203 4.39 3.52 6.40
N GLY A 204 3.11 3.92 6.50
CA GLY A 204 2.24 3.51 7.60
C GLY A 204 2.03 1.99 7.67
N ILE A 205 2.06 1.30 6.53
CA ILE A 205 2.09 -0.17 6.46
C ILE A 205 3.43 -0.70 7.00
N LEU A 206 4.55 -0.16 6.54
CA LEU A 206 5.89 -0.64 6.89
C LEU A 206 6.27 -0.36 8.36
N GLU A 207 5.79 0.73 8.96
CA GLU A 207 5.99 1.08 10.37
C GLU A 207 5.42 0.03 11.33
N ARG A 208 4.43 -0.76 10.89
CA ARG A 208 3.89 -1.89 11.66
C ARG A 208 4.88 -3.06 11.76
N MET A 209 5.95 -3.04 10.99
CA MET A 209 7.00 -4.06 10.93
C MET A 209 8.39 -3.41 11.14
N PRO A 210 8.68 -2.84 12.31
CA PRO A 210 9.89 -2.04 12.53
C PRO A 210 11.20 -2.84 12.41
N LYS A 211 11.13 -4.18 12.51
CA LYS A 211 12.28 -5.08 12.30
C LYS A 211 12.56 -5.37 10.82
N LEU A 212 11.65 -4.99 9.92
CA LEU A 212 11.78 -5.22 8.48
C LEU A 212 12.63 -4.11 7.85
N LYS A 213 13.92 -4.39 7.72
CA LYS A 213 14.87 -3.46 7.12
C LYS A 213 14.62 -3.32 5.62
N HIS A 214 14.55 -2.07 5.17
CA HIS A 214 14.42 -1.72 3.78
C HIS A 214 15.15 -0.40 3.50
N THR A 215 15.62 -0.23 2.27
CA THR A 215 16.13 1.04 1.76
C THR A 215 15.16 1.60 0.73
N GLN A 216 15.20 2.92 0.58
CA GLN A 216 14.36 3.65 -0.35
C GLN A 216 15.22 4.21 -1.46
N HIS A 217 14.82 3.96 -2.71
CA HIS A 217 15.62 4.30 -3.88
C HIS A 217 14.77 5.10 -4.87
N LEU A 218 15.27 6.26 -5.27
CA LEU A 218 14.69 7.04 -6.35
C LEU A 218 15.32 6.61 -7.67
N HIS A 219 14.51 6.39 -8.71
CA HIS A 219 15.03 6.22 -10.06
C HIS A 219 15.56 7.56 -10.57
N LEU A 220 16.77 7.55 -11.12
CA LEU A 220 17.40 8.76 -11.65
C LEU A 220 16.81 9.05 -13.03
N ASP A 221 16.09 10.16 -13.13
CA ASP A 221 15.49 10.59 -14.39
C ASP A 221 16.58 11.09 -15.35
N GLU A 222 16.64 10.56 -16.58
CA GLU A 222 17.61 10.97 -17.60
C GLU A 222 17.46 12.45 -17.99
N SER A 223 16.28 13.06 -17.82
CA SER A 223 16.08 14.50 -18.03
C SER A 223 16.82 15.37 -17.02
N ALA A 224 17.14 14.83 -15.85
CA ALA A 224 17.94 15.50 -14.84
C ALA A 224 19.45 15.31 -15.04
N ARG A 225 19.87 14.47 -16.00
CA ARG A 225 21.29 14.19 -16.22
C ARG A 225 22.02 15.38 -16.83
N ILE A 226 23.23 15.63 -16.33
CA ILE A 226 24.14 16.65 -16.83
C ILE A 226 25.15 15.98 -17.77
N GLY A 227 25.18 16.40 -19.03
CA GLY A 227 26.08 15.86 -20.06
C GLY A 227 25.36 14.90 -21.01
N GLU A 228 26.09 13.89 -21.50
CA GLU A 228 25.57 12.95 -22.50
C GLU A 228 24.47 12.05 -21.94
N ARG A 229 23.35 11.98 -22.68
CA ARG A 229 22.27 11.03 -22.40
C ARG A 229 22.76 9.61 -22.60
N ARG A 230 22.32 8.68 -21.75
CA ARG A 230 22.48 7.24 -21.99
C ARG A 230 21.12 6.60 -21.92
N ALA A 231 20.89 5.65 -22.80
CA ALA A 231 19.73 4.79 -22.70
C ALA A 231 20.08 3.65 -21.74
N PHE A 232 19.21 3.43 -20.77
CA PHE A 232 19.23 2.24 -19.93
C PHE A 232 17.99 1.41 -20.24
N PRO A 233 18.12 0.07 -20.28
CA PRO A 233 16.95 -0.80 -20.23
C PRO A 233 16.07 -0.46 -19.02
N ASP A 234 14.77 -0.67 -19.17
CA ASP A 234 13.76 -0.23 -18.20
C ASP A 234 13.89 -0.92 -16.83
N ASP A 235 14.40 -2.14 -16.84
CA ASP A 235 14.74 -3.02 -15.72
C ASP A 235 16.13 -2.74 -15.12
N GLU A 236 17.00 -2.07 -15.86
CA GLU A 236 18.34 -1.65 -15.44
C GLU A 236 18.43 -0.12 -15.21
N ALA A 237 17.28 0.55 -15.14
CA ALA A 237 17.23 1.99 -14.95
C ALA A 237 17.99 2.40 -13.67
N PRO A 238 18.89 3.40 -13.75
CA PRO A 238 19.68 3.84 -12.61
C PRO A 238 18.83 4.24 -11.42
N THR A 239 19.24 3.82 -10.22
CA THR A 239 18.60 4.21 -8.96
C THR A 239 19.64 4.70 -7.97
N ALA A 240 19.28 5.66 -7.11
CA ALA A 240 20.12 6.11 -6.02
C ALA A 240 19.39 6.02 -4.68
N ASN A 241 20.14 5.82 -3.60
CA ASN A 241 19.59 5.82 -2.25
C ASN A 241 18.98 7.20 -1.95
N PHE A 242 17.71 7.21 -1.57
CA PHE A 242 16.95 8.43 -1.38
C PHE A 242 17.45 9.26 -0.19
N ALA A 243 17.88 8.62 0.90
CA ALA A 243 18.45 9.32 2.06
C ALA A 243 19.76 10.02 1.69
N THR A 244 20.59 9.41 0.84
CA THR A 244 21.79 10.04 0.29
C THR A 244 21.43 11.28 -0.54
N LEU A 245 20.46 11.18 -1.47
CA LEU A 245 20.02 12.33 -2.27
C LEU A 245 19.54 13.50 -1.38
N LEU A 246 18.79 13.19 -0.32
CA LEU A 246 18.35 14.20 0.65
C LEU A 246 19.53 14.84 1.39
N ALA A 247 20.49 14.04 1.89
CA ALA A 247 21.67 14.56 2.57
C ALA A 247 22.48 15.52 1.68
N HIS A 248 22.63 15.19 0.39
CA HIS A 248 23.28 16.08 -0.58
C HIS A 248 22.50 17.41 -0.75
N LYS A 249 21.16 17.34 -0.80
CA LYS A 249 20.30 18.55 -0.89
C LYS A 249 20.45 19.42 0.35
N VAL A 250 20.45 18.81 1.54
CA VAL A 250 20.66 19.50 2.83
C VAL A 250 22.02 20.17 2.89
N ALA A 251 23.06 19.52 2.36
CA ALA A 251 24.40 20.08 2.26
C ALA A 251 24.53 21.22 1.22
N GLY A 252 23.43 21.65 0.58
CA GLY A 252 23.41 22.73 -0.40
C GLY A 252 24.04 22.36 -1.75
N GLN A 253 24.21 21.08 -2.04
CA GLN A 253 24.77 20.64 -3.30
C GLN A 253 23.73 20.76 -4.42
N GLY A 254 24.09 21.41 -5.53
CA GLY A 254 23.23 21.49 -6.71
C GLY A 254 23.28 20.24 -7.60
N GLU A 255 24.30 19.41 -7.42
CA GLU A 255 24.62 18.30 -8.31
C GLU A 255 24.82 17.01 -7.52
N PHE A 256 24.43 15.89 -8.10
CA PHE A 256 24.64 14.55 -7.56
C PHE A 256 25.49 13.74 -8.53
N ILE A 257 26.63 13.23 -8.05
CA ILE A 257 27.57 12.42 -8.84
C ILE A 257 27.53 10.99 -8.32
N CYS A 258 27.32 10.03 -9.22
CA CYS A 258 27.33 8.61 -8.93
C CYS A 258 27.96 7.81 -10.08
N GLU A 259 28.00 6.49 -9.95
CA GLU A 259 28.50 5.57 -11.00
C GLU A 259 27.75 5.70 -12.33
N PHE A 260 26.48 6.14 -12.29
CA PHE A 260 25.67 6.41 -13.47
C PHE A 260 25.87 7.83 -14.03
N GLY A 261 26.87 8.57 -13.55
CA GLY A 261 27.19 9.92 -14.02
C GLY A 261 26.65 11.02 -13.11
N LYS A 262 26.51 12.20 -13.71
CA LYS A 262 26.24 13.45 -13.01
C LYS A 262 24.81 13.91 -13.27
N TYR A 263 24.11 14.33 -12.21
CA TYR A 263 22.70 14.74 -12.27
C TYR A 263 22.49 16.07 -11.55
N ASP A 264 21.53 16.84 -12.04
CA ASP A 264 20.99 18.04 -11.39
C ASP A 264 20.07 17.59 -10.24
N LEU A 265 20.47 17.89 -9.01
CA LEU A 265 19.79 17.40 -7.82
C LEU A 265 18.42 18.07 -7.63
N GLN A 266 18.27 19.33 -8.04
CA GLN A 266 17.00 20.03 -7.96
C GLN A 266 15.99 19.41 -8.93
N LYS A 267 16.41 19.12 -10.17
CA LYS A 267 15.58 18.42 -11.15
C LYS A 267 15.25 17.00 -10.72
N LEU A 268 16.16 16.25 -10.11
CA LEU A 268 15.85 14.91 -9.61
C LEU A 268 14.73 14.92 -8.55
N LEU A 269 14.76 15.93 -7.67
CA LEU A 269 13.87 16.00 -6.52
C LEU A 269 12.63 16.86 -6.77
N HIS A 270 12.42 17.40 -7.97
CA HIS A 270 11.33 18.35 -8.22
C HIS A 270 9.95 17.69 -8.11
N LEU A 271 9.78 16.46 -8.62
CA LEU A 271 8.51 15.72 -8.54
C LEU A 271 8.19 15.22 -7.12
N LEU A 272 9.12 15.36 -6.18
CA LEU A 272 8.92 15.02 -4.77
C LEU A 272 8.56 16.26 -3.92
N GLN A 273 8.64 17.45 -4.50
CA GLN A 273 8.33 18.70 -3.84
C GLN A 273 6.88 19.06 -4.15
N ALA A 274 5.99 18.84 -3.17
CA ALA A 274 4.60 19.28 -3.28
C ALA A 274 4.55 20.77 -3.59
N LYS A 275 3.95 21.16 -4.72
CA LYS A 275 3.57 22.54 -4.96
C LYS A 275 2.46 22.90 -3.99
N ILE A 276 2.63 24.00 -3.27
CA ILE A 276 1.59 24.56 -2.43
C ILE A 276 0.58 25.21 -3.37
N ASP A 277 -0.45 24.49 -3.77
CA ASP A 277 -1.64 25.09 -4.34
C ASP A 277 -2.50 25.61 -3.19
N GLU A 278 -2.59 26.95 -3.07
CA GLU A 278 -3.30 27.68 -2.00
C GLU A 278 -4.83 27.45 -1.99
N ASP A 279 -5.37 26.68 -2.95
CA ASP A 279 -6.82 26.52 -3.18
C ASP A 279 -7.36 25.14 -2.73
N HIS A 280 -6.76 24.53 -1.70
CA HIS A 280 -7.06 23.14 -1.30
C HIS A 280 -7.75 23.03 0.07
N PRO A 281 -9.06 22.70 0.12
CA PRO A 281 -9.69 22.36 1.38
C PRO A 281 -9.27 20.95 1.85
N GLU A 282 -9.32 20.81 3.16
CA GLU A 282 -8.66 19.84 4.04
C GLU A 282 -8.96 18.35 3.77
N PRO A 283 -8.03 17.46 4.16
CA PRO A 283 -8.33 16.04 4.34
C PRO A 283 -9.40 15.87 5.42
N LYS A 284 -10.46 15.13 5.06
CA LYS A 284 -11.73 14.99 5.80
C LYS A 284 -11.66 14.22 7.14
N THR A 285 -10.46 14.12 7.73
CA THR A 285 -10.21 13.84 9.16
C THR A 285 -8.97 14.60 9.63
N GLU A 286 -9.17 15.47 10.63
CA GLU A 286 -8.38 16.69 10.85
C GLU A 286 -7.10 16.53 11.69
N GLY A 287 -7.01 15.58 12.64
CA GLY A 287 -5.90 15.57 13.60
C GLY A 287 -4.52 15.15 13.05
N LYS A 288 -4.46 14.19 12.11
CA LYS A 288 -3.20 13.57 11.65
C LYS A 288 -2.59 14.19 10.41
N ALA A 289 -3.41 14.78 9.56
CA ALA A 289 -2.92 15.60 8.45
C ALA A 289 -2.19 16.87 8.92
N LEU A 290 -2.44 17.31 10.17
CA LEU A 290 -1.80 18.45 10.81
C LEU A 290 -0.42 18.12 11.41
N GLU A 291 -0.16 16.88 11.81
CA GLU A 291 1.17 16.38 12.19
C GLU A 291 2.03 16.04 10.95
N TYR A 292 1.36 15.55 9.91
CA TYR A 292 1.87 15.11 8.60
C TYR A 292 2.74 16.13 7.85
N TRP A 293 2.55 17.45 8.07
CA TRP A 293 3.44 18.47 7.48
C TRP A 293 4.30 19.23 8.50
N ARG A 294 3.88 19.34 9.77
CA ARG A 294 4.59 20.13 10.80
C ARG A 294 5.99 19.59 11.13
N LYS A 295 6.21 18.29 10.93
CA LYS A 295 7.51 17.62 11.14
C LYS A 295 8.38 17.53 9.87
N LYS A 296 7.77 17.54 8.67
CA LYS A 296 8.43 17.09 7.43
C LYS A 296 9.04 18.21 6.58
N LEU A 297 8.75 19.46 6.89
CA LEU A 297 9.52 20.62 6.41
C LEU A 297 10.27 21.35 7.54
N GLY A 298 10.19 20.84 8.77
CA GLY A 298 10.57 21.54 9.99
C GLY A 298 11.82 21.02 10.70
N ASP A 299 12.88 20.64 9.99
CA ASP A 299 14.28 20.82 10.41
C ASP A 299 15.26 20.11 9.46
N VAL A 300 15.70 20.84 8.44
CA VAL A 300 16.85 20.46 7.61
C VAL A 300 18.18 20.54 8.40
N ALA A 301 18.13 20.94 9.68
CA ALA A 301 19.29 21.03 10.58
C ALA A 301 19.31 20.00 11.74
N ASN A 302 18.18 19.41 12.17
CA ASN A 302 18.12 18.51 13.35
C ASN A 302 18.11 17.00 13.04
N LEU A 303 18.30 16.59 11.78
CA LEU A 303 18.58 15.19 11.43
C LEU A 303 19.98 14.74 11.89
N ILE A 304 20.86 15.67 12.27
CA ILE A 304 22.24 15.40 12.71
C ILE A 304 22.32 14.92 14.18
N THR A 305 21.32 15.24 15.01
CA THR A 305 21.38 14.97 16.45
C THR A 305 20.93 13.56 16.84
N LEU A 306 20.20 12.85 15.96
CA LEU A 306 19.77 11.46 16.21
C LEU A 306 20.77 10.41 15.72
N PHE A 307 21.61 10.74 14.73
CA PHE A 307 22.67 9.83 14.27
C PHE A 307 23.90 9.77 15.20
N THR A 308 24.11 10.79 16.03
CA THR A 308 25.20 10.83 17.03
C THR A 308 24.84 10.17 18.36
N PHE A 309 23.56 9.88 18.64
CA PHE A 309 23.15 9.23 19.90
C PHE A 309 23.30 7.70 19.89
N PHE A 310 23.39 7.05 18.72
CA PHE A 310 23.54 5.59 18.62
C PHE A 310 25.00 5.09 18.56
N SER A 311 25.99 5.98 18.61
CA SER A 311 27.42 5.63 18.60
C SER A 311 28.13 5.83 19.95
N ALA A 312 27.43 6.15 21.03
CA ALA A 312 28.05 6.36 22.34
C ALA A 312 27.21 5.81 23.50
N LEU A 313 27.25 4.49 23.73
CA LEU A 313 27.38 3.90 25.07
C LEU A 313 27.74 2.40 24.95
N PRO A 314 28.58 1.86 25.86
CA PRO A 314 29.43 0.69 25.59
C PRO A 314 28.82 -0.64 26.07
N ARG A 315 29.16 -1.69 25.30
CA ARG A 315 29.05 -3.15 25.55
C ARG A 315 27.77 -3.71 26.15
#